data_AF-A0A645G3C2-F1
#
_entry.id   AF-A0A645G3C2-F1
#
_cell.length_a   1.000
_cell.length_b   1.000
_cell.length_c   1.000
_cell.angle_alpha   90.00
_cell.angle_beta   90.00
_cell.angle_gamma   90.00
#
_symmetry.space_group_name_H-M   'P 1'
#
loop_
_entity.id
_entity.type
_entity.pdbx_description
1 polymer ?
#
loop_
_entity_poly.entity_id
_entity_poly.type
_entity_poly.pdbx_seq_one_letter_code
_entity_poly.pdbx_strand_id
1 'polypeptide(L)'
;MASVLGGSSSIGGRVGAAHALSYGLSNSSPTLPHSVAVTISMLALEDIYPDGYADTLKFLESNEMLVPRASDYGIGEKDIEKMTKTALGMEKLWQSCFGVNWREKATPDFVRSAYIKITGK
;
A
#
# COMPACT_ATOMS: atom_id res chain seq x y z
N MET A 1 17.44 12.91 -9.44
CA MET A 1 16.36 13.73 -10.04
C MET A 1 14.98 13.10 -9.83
N ALA A 2 14.79 11.79 -10.07
CA ALA A 2 13.49 11.12 -9.89
C ALA A 2 12.84 11.35 -8.51
N SER A 3 13.60 11.26 -7.40
CA SER A 3 13.06 11.50 -6.04
C SER A 3 12.53 12.93 -5.85
N VAL A 4 13.24 13.94 -6.37
CA VAL A 4 12.81 15.35 -6.30
C VAL A 4 11.56 15.58 -7.14
N LEU A 5 11.53 15.02 -8.35
CA LEU A 5 10.39 15.14 -9.25
C LEU A 5 9.16 14.42 -8.69
N GLY A 6 9.31 13.20 -8.14
CA GLY A 6 8.24 12.46 -7.48
C GLY A 6 7.70 13.15 -6.22
N GLY A 7 8.59 13.76 -5.42
CA GLY A 7 8.19 14.60 -4.30
C GLY A 7 7.39 15.82 -4.75
N SER A 8 7.86 16.52 -5.78
CA SER A 8 7.19 17.70 -6.32
C SER A 8 5.85 17.38 -7.00
N SER A 9 5.74 16.26 -7.71
CA SER A 9 4.47 15.81 -8.29
C SER A 9 3.46 15.43 -7.22
N SER A 10 3.91 14.98 -6.03
CA SER A 10 3.05 14.65 -4.89
C SER A 10 2.44 15.89 -4.22
N ILE A 11 3.06 17.06 -4.39
CA ILE A 11 2.55 18.35 -3.89
C ILE A 11 1.36 18.83 -4.76
N GLY A 12 1.42 18.59 -6.07
CA GLY A 12 0.36 18.93 -7.03
C GLY A 12 -0.67 17.81 -7.28
N GLY A 13 -0.28 16.55 -7.12
CA GLY A 13 -1.11 15.36 -7.28
C GLY A 13 -1.03 14.49 -6.03
N ARG A 14 -2.15 14.11 -5.45
CA ARG A 14 -2.16 13.30 -4.22
C ARG A 14 -1.71 11.85 -4.51
N VAL A 15 -1.08 11.21 -3.51
CA VAL A 15 -0.82 9.75 -3.54
C VAL A 15 -2.11 8.95 -3.32
N GLY A 16 -2.12 7.67 -3.73
CA GLY A 16 -3.33 6.83 -3.81
C GLY A 16 -3.36 5.63 -2.85
N ALA A 17 -4.04 4.55 -3.28
CA ALA A 17 -4.37 3.38 -2.47
C ALA A 17 -3.14 2.69 -1.85
N ALA A 18 -2.01 2.60 -2.57
CA ALA A 18 -0.80 1.98 -2.05
C ALA A 18 -0.26 2.70 -0.80
N HIS A 19 -0.32 4.03 -0.77
CA HIS A 19 0.08 4.78 0.42
C HIS A 19 -0.93 4.61 1.56
N ALA A 20 -2.24 4.59 1.25
CA ALA A 20 -3.28 4.36 2.26
C ALA A 20 -3.09 3.02 2.99
N LEU A 21 -2.79 1.94 2.26
CA LEU A 21 -2.47 0.64 2.86
C LEU A 21 -1.13 0.66 3.62
N SER A 22 -0.12 1.34 3.08
CA SER A 22 1.18 1.45 3.76
C SER A 22 1.09 2.12 5.14
N TYR A 23 0.16 3.09 5.32
CA TYR A 23 -0.09 3.71 6.62
C TYR A 23 -0.65 2.72 7.64
N GLY A 24 -1.49 1.77 7.23
CA GLY A 24 -1.97 0.70 8.12
C GLY A 24 -0.83 -0.22 8.55
N LEU A 25 0.02 -0.63 7.61
CA LEU A 25 1.22 -1.43 7.90
C LEU A 25 2.17 -0.72 8.87
N SER A 26 2.54 0.53 8.58
CA SER A 26 3.44 1.32 9.44
C SER A 26 2.84 1.60 10.83
N ASN A 27 1.51 1.72 10.95
CA ASN A 27 0.86 1.83 12.26
C ASN A 27 0.94 0.52 13.07
N SER A 28 1.18 -0.61 12.43
CA SER A 28 1.21 -1.94 13.06
C SER A 28 2.63 -2.44 13.34
N SER A 29 3.65 -1.88 12.69
CA SER A 29 5.05 -2.19 13.00
C SER A 29 5.94 -0.93 12.95
N PRO A 30 6.59 -0.55 14.07
CA PRO A 30 7.50 0.60 14.11
C PRO A 30 8.82 0.35 13.40
N THR A 31 9.18 -0.92 13.12
CA THR A 31 10.44 -1.30 12.46
C THR A 31 10.30 -1.43 10.95
N LEU A 32 9.07 -1.38 10.40
CA LEU A 32 8.81 -1.48 8.97
C LEU A 32 9.10 -0.13 8.27
N PRO A 33 10.14 -0.05 7.41
CA PRO A 33 10.43 1.18 6.68
C PRO A 33 9.29 1.53 5.72
N HIS A 34 8.98 2.81 5.59
CA HIS A 34 7.86 3.26 4.76
C HIS A 34 7.98 2.82 3.29
N SER A 35 9.17 2.87 2.70
CA SER A 35 9.41 2.38 1.34
C SER A 35 9.07 0.91 1.15
N VAL A 36 9.39 0.07 2.15
CA VAL A 36 9.05 -1.35 2.15
C VAL A 36 7.54 -1.54 2.32
N ALA A 37 6.89 -0.79 3.22
CA ALA A 37 5.44 -0.82 3.39
C ALA A 37 4.69 -0.46 2.10
N VAL A 38 5.13 0.57 1.38
CA VAL A 38 4.57 0.95 0.07
C VAL A 38 4.81 -0.14 -0.98
N THR A 39 5.99 -0.76 -0.99
CA THR A 39 6.30 -1.88 -1.90
C THR A 39 5.35 -3.07 -1.66
N ILE A 40 5.21 -3.51 -0.41
CA ILE A 40 4.28 -4.58 -0.02
C ILE A 40 2.85 -4.22 -0.44
N SER A 41 2.45 -2.97 -0.23
CA SER A 41 1.10 -2.48 -0.56
C SER A 41 0.84 -2.47 -2.06
N MET A 42 1.82 -2.04 -2.88
CA MET A 42 1.71 -2.08 -4.34
C MET A 42 1.52 -3.52 -4.84
N LEU A 43 2.25 -4.47 -4.25
CA LEU A 43 2.17 -5.90 -4.58
C LEU A 43 0.87 -6.58 -4.11
N ALA A 44 -0.04 -5.86 -3.44
CA ALA A 44 -1.37 -6.32 -3.08
C ALA A 44 -2.49 -5.67 -3.92
N LEU A 45 -2.14 -4.72 -4.80
CA LEU A 45 -3.05 -3.85 -5.53
C LEU A 45 -2.99 -4.05 -7.05
N GLU A 46 -2.67 -5.25 -7.53
CA GLU A 46 -2.66 -5.60 -8.96
C GLU A 46 -3.97 -5.21 -9.66
N ASP A 47 -5.12 -5.41 -8.99
CA ASP A 47 -6.45 -5.07 -9.50
C ASP A 47 -6.65 -3.58 -9.78
N ILE A 48 -5.86 -2.71 -9.12
CA ILE A 48 -5.95 -1.25 -9.22
C ILE A 48 -4.79 -0.68 -10.05
N TYR A 49 -3.61 -1.27 -9.92
CA TYR A 49 -2.36 -0.83 -10.54
C TYR A 49 -1.64 -2.01 -11.21
N PRO A 50 -2.19 -2.60 -12.29
CA PRO A 50 -1.59 -3.78 -12.91
C PRO A 50 -0.18 -3.51 -13.44
N ASP A 51 0.03 -2.35 -14.08
CA ASP A 51 1.35 -1.94 -14.56
C ASP A 51 2.32 -1.68 -13.39
N GLY A 52 1.87 -0.97 -12.35
CA GLY A 52 2.68 -0.69 -11.16
C GLY A 52 3.07 -1.95 -10.40
N TYR A 53 2.17 -2.94 -10.35
CA TYR A 53 2.44 -4.27 -9.79
C TYR A 53 3.53 -4.99 -10.60
N ALA A 54 3.36 -5.08 -11.92
CA ALA A 54 4.29 -5.75 -12.81
C ALA A 54 5.68 -5.10 -12.80
N ASP A 55 5.73 -3.77 -12.88
CA ASP A 55 6.97 -3.00 -12.83
C ASP A 55 7.69 -3.17 -11.48
N THR A 56 6.95 -3.22 -10.37
CA THR A 56 7.53 -3.45 -9.05
C THR A 56 8.14 -4.83 -8.94
N LEU A 57 7.45 -5.88 -9.42
CA LEU A 57 8.00 -7.24 -9.43
C LEU A 57 9.26 -7.32 -10.30
N LYS A 58 9.21 -6.78 -11.52
CA LYS A 58 10.34 -6.75 -12.44
C LYS A 58 11.53 -6.01 -11.84
N PHE A 59 11.28 -4.90 -11.14
CA PHE A 59 12.32 -4.14 -10.45
C PHE A 59 13.00 -4.99 -9.38
N LEU A 60 12.23 -5.70 -8.54
CA LEU A 60 12.80 -6.57 -7.51
C LEU A 60 13.62 -7.71 -8.12
N GLU A 61 13.08 -8.39 -9.13
CA GLU A 61 13.76 -9.47 -9.84
C GLU A 61 15.06 -9.01 -10.48
N SER A 62 15.03 -7.88 -11.21
CA SER A 62 16.20 -7.34 -11.92
C SER A 62 17.33 -6.90 -10.99
N ASN A 63 17.04 -6.68 -9.71
CA ASN A 63 18.01 -6.30 -8.68
C ASN A 63 18.29 -7.44 -7.69
N GLU A 64 17.88 -8.68 -8.02
CA GLU A 64 18.08 -9.87 -7.18
C GLU A 64 17.53 -9.70 -5.75
N MET A 65 16.47 -8.89 -5.60
CA MET A 65 15.81 -8.63 -4.33
C MET A 65 14.65 -9.60 -4.10
N LEU A 66 14.57 -10.14 -2.88
CA LEU A 66 13.42 -10.91 -2.46
C LEU A 66 12.20 -9.99 -2.25
N VAL A 67 11.01 -10.54 -2.51
CA VAL A 67 9.75 -9.85 -2.19
C VAL A 67 9.64 -9.73 -0.66
N PRO A 68 9.56 -8.49 -0.12
CA PRO A 68 9.46 -8.28 1.32
C PRO A 68 8.13 -8.80 1.86
N ARG A 69 8.15 -9.43 3.04
CA ARG A 69 6.94 -9.96 3.68
C ARG A 69 6.58 -9.14 4.91
N ALA A 70 5.29 -8.95 5.14
CA ALA A 70 4.82 -8.25 6.33
C ALA A 70 5.15 -9.03 7.62
N SER A 71 5.21 -10.37 7.53
CA SER A 71 5.61 -11.26 8.61
C SER A 71 7.01 -10.99 9.16
N ASP A 72 7.94 -10.55 8.30
CA ASP A 72 9.32 -10.24 8.70
C ASP A 72 9.39 -9.05 9.68
N TYR A 73 8.30 -8.27 9.74
CA TYR A 73 8.13 -7.12 10.62
C TYR A 73 7.11 -7.37 11.75
N GLY A 74 6.73 -8.63 11.97
CA GLY A 74 5.81 -9.04 13.03
C GLY A 74 4.34 -8.74 12.78
N ILE A 75 3.98 -8.37 11.54
CA ILE A 75 2.60 -8.10 11.13
C ILE A 75 1.95 -9.40 10.68
N GLY A 76 0.75 -9.69 11.20
CA GLY A 76 -0.02 -10.88 10.82
C GLY A 76 -1.53 -10.63 10.85
N GLU A 77 -2.32 -11.71 10.80
CA GLU A 77 -3.79 -11.61 10.70
C GLU A 77 -4.42 -10.83 11.85
N LYS A 78 -3.86 -10.93 13.07
CA LYS A 78 -4.31 -10.18 14.25
C LYS A 78 -4.30 -8.66 14.06
N ASP A 79 -3.48 -8.15 13.13
CA ASP A 79 -3.32 -6.71 12.89
C ASP A 79 -4.30 -6.19 11.82
N ILE A 80 -4.96 -7.08 11.06
CA ILE A 80 -5.80 -6.72 9.92
C ILE A 80 -6.88 -5.71 10.30
N GLU A 81 -7.56 -5.89 11.44
CA GLU A 81 -8.61 -4.96 11.89
C GLU A 81 -8.05 -3.56 12.14
N LYS A 82 -6.94 -3.47 12.87
CA LYS A 82 -6.24 -2.21 13.16
C LYS A 82 -5.78 -1.53 11.86
N MET A 83 -5.13 -2.29 10.97
CA MET A 83 -4.64 -1.79 9.68
C MET A 83 -5.76 -1.29 8.79
N THR A 84 -6.88 -2.02 8.75
CA THR A 84 -8.08 -1.65 7.98
C THR A 84 -8.67 -0.32 8.46
N LYS A 85 -8.81 -0.17 9.78
CA LYS A 85 -9.30 1.08 10.37
C LYS A 85 -8.39 2.26 10.05
N THR A 86 -7.07 2.09 10.18
CA THR A 86 -6.09 3.13 9.84
C THR A 86 -6.18 3.51 8.36
N ALA A 87 -6.18 2.53 7.46
CA ALA A 87 -6.22 2.79 6.03
C ALA A 87 -7.52 3.47 5.59
N LEU A 88 -8.69 3.04 6.08
CA LEU A 88 -9.97 3.69 5.76
C LEU A 88 -10.02 5.16 6.22
N GLY A 89 -9.29 5.51 7.28
CA GLY A 89 -9.15 6.90 7.73
C GLY A 89 -8.36 7.81 6.77
N MET A 90 -7.67 7.25 5.76
CA MET A 90 -6.88 7.97 4.77
C MET A 90 -7.75 8.54 3.62
N GLU A 91 -8.85 9.22 3.96
CA GLU A 91 -9.89 9.62 3.00
C GLU A 91 -9.36 10.39 1.78
N LYS A 92 -8.41 11.32 2.00
CA LYS A 92 -7.82 12.14 0.92
C LYS A 92 -7.05 11.30 -0.11
N LEU A 93 -6.47 10.17 0.31
CA LEU A 93 -5.72 9.26 -0.56
C LEU A 93 -6.69 8.41 -1.38
N TRP A 94 -7.78 7.94 -0.75
CA TRP A 94 -8.84 7.22 -1.46
C TRP A 94 -9.57 8.11 -2.47
N GLN A 95 -9.83 9.37 -2.12
CA GLN A 95 -10.36 10.37 -3.05
C GLN A 95 -9.43 10.59 -4.25
N SER A 96 -8.12 10.61 -4.03
CA SER A 96 -7.17 10.73 -5.14
C SER A 96 -7.19 9.51 -6.07
N CYS A 97 -7.44 8.33 -5.51
CA CYS A 97 -7.45 7.08 -6.26
C CYS A 97 -8.78 6.84 -7.01
N PHE A 98 -9.91 7.11 -6.37
CA PHE A 98 -11.24 6.70 -6.84
C PHE A 98 -12.20 7.86 -7.09
N GLY A 99 -11.81 9.10 -6.79
CA GLY A 99 -12.64 10.29 -6.94
C GLY A 99 -13.59 10.53 -5.75
N VAL A 100 -14.58 11.40 -5.97
CA VAL A 100 -15.50 11.88 -4.91
C VAL A 100 -16.27 10.73 -4.24
N ASN A 101 -16.67 9.71 -5.01
CA ASN A 101 -17.43 8.55 -4.52
C ASN A 101 -16.53 7.38 -4.09
N TRP A 102 -15.32 7.66 -3.59
CA TRP A 102 -14.34 6.64 -3.22
C TRP A 102 -14.88 5.58 -2.24
N ARG A 103 -15.83 5.93 -1.37
CA ARG A 103 -16.42 5.01 -0.38
C ARG A 103 -17.17 3.84 -1.00
N GLU A 104 -17.63 3.98 -2.23
CA GLU A 104 -18.27 2.88 -2.99
C GLU A 104 -17.25 1.83 -3.45
N LYS A 105 -15.97 2.22 -3.59
CA LYS A 105 -14.89 1.36 -4.08
C LYS A 105 -13.95 0.89 -2.96
N ALA A 106 -13.47 1.80 -2.12
CA ALA A 106 -12.63 1.46 -0.96
C ALA A 106 -13.48 1.06 0.25
N THR A 107 -14.26 0.00 0.09
CA THR A 107 -15.08 -0.57 1.17
C THR A 107 -14.20 -1.21 2.24
N PRO A 108 -14.71 -1.41 3.47
CA PRO A 108 -14.00 -2.19 4.49
C PRO A 108 -13.56 -3.57 4.00
N ASP A 109 -14.42 -4.26 3.24
CA ASP A 109 -14.11 -5.58 2.69
C ASP A 109 -12.99 -5.53 1.65
N PHE A 110 -12.98 -4.52 0.77
CA PHE A 110 -11.90 -4.30 -0.18
C PHE A 110 -10.56 -4.12 0.54
N VAL A 111 -10.51 -3.21 1.52
CA VAL A 111 -9.28 -2.92 2.29
C VAL A 111 -8.83 -4.15 3.09
N ARG A 112 -9.78 -4.83 3.75
CA ARG A 112 -9.51 -6.05 4.52
C ARG A 112 -8.96 -7.17 3.63
N SER A 113 -9.52 -7.35 2.44
CA SER A 113 -9.07 -8.35 1.47
C SER A 113 -7.64 -8.07 1.00
N ALA A 114 -7.28 -6.80 0.79
CA ALA A 114 -5.90 -6.43 0.48
C ALA A 114 -4.94 -6.81 1.62
N TYR A 115 -5.31 -6.58 2.88
CA TYR A 115 -4.47 -6.99 4.01
C TYR A 115 -4.39 -8.50 4.20
N ILE A 116 -5.46 -9.25 3.92
CA ILE A 116 -5.41 -10.72 3.91
C ILE A 116 -4.39 -11.21 2.87
N LYS A 117 -4.40 -10.64 1.65
CA LYS A 117 -3.38 -10.96 0.63
C LYS A 117 -1.96 -10.64 1.11
N ILE A 118 -1.78 -9.59 1.91
CA ILE A 118 -0.48 -9.19 2.46
C ILE A 118 -0.02 -10.13 3.57
N THR A 119 -0.90 -10.51 4.49
CA THR A 119 -0.53 -11.32 5.67
C THR A 119 -0.49 -12.82 5.38
N GLY A 120 -1.09 -13.27 4.26
CA GLY A 120 -1.08 -14.67 3.83
C GLY A 120 0.15 -15.09 3.00
N LYS A 121 1.06 -14.17 2.70
CA LYS A 121 2.32 -14.41 1.96
C LYS A 121 3.50 -14.45 2.93
#